data_AF-A0A223KUM9-F1
#
_entry.id   AF-A0A223KUM9-F1
#
_cell.length_a   1.000
_cell.length_b   1.000
_cell.length_c   1.000
_cell.angle_alpha   90.00
_cell.angle_beta   90.00
_cell.angle_gamma   90.00
#
_symmetry.space_group_name_H-M   'P 1'
#
loop_
_entity.id
_entity.type
_entity.pdbx_description
1 polymer ?
#
loop_
_entity_poly.entity_id
_entity_poly.type
_entity_poly.pdbx_seq_one_letter_code
_entity_poly.pdbx_strand_id
1 'polypeptide(L)' 'MSRELKVSIPSCYVWITEGNTKRAELFKRYVAGYVNRYNPGYELVKISGMQAIIKPKNDPR' A
#
# COMPACT_ATOMS: atom_id res chain seq x y z
N MET A 1 18.60 9.61 -5.55
CA MET A 1 18.32 8.26 -5.01
C MET A 1 17.00 8.33 -4.27
N SER A 2 15.93 7.90 -4.91
CA SER A 2 14.59 7.85 -4.32
C SER A 2 14.59 6.86 -3.16
N ARG A 3 14.31 7.32 -1.92
CA ARG A 3 14.24 6.43 -0.75
C ARG A 3 12.90 5.70 -0.78
N GLU A 4 12.89 4.53 -1.40
CA GLU A 4 11.77 3.60 -1.24
C GLU A 4 11.78 3.03 0.18
N LEU A 5 10.61 3.04 0.82
CA LEU A 5 10.40 2.42 2.12
C LEU A 5 9.50 1.20 1.98
N LYS A 6 9.73 0.22 2.84
CA LYS A 6 8.88 -0.96 2.97
C LYS A 6 8.07 -0.82 4.24
N VAL A 7 6.74 -0.86 4.12
CA VAL A 7 5.83 -0.84 5.25
C VAL A 7 5.02 -2.12 5.30
N SER A 8 4.91 -2.71 6.49
CA SER A 8 4.11 -3.90 6.71
C SER A 8 2.62 -3.58 6.54
N ILE A 9 1.91 -4.43 5.81
CA ILE A 9 0.47 -4.32 5.60
C ILE A 9 -0.23 -5.05 6.75
N PRO A 10 -1.25 -4.44 7.38
CA PRO A 10 -2.08 -5.13 8.36
C PRO A 10 -2.73 -6.40 7.78
N SER A 11 -2.59 -7.53 8.49
CA SER A 11 -3.16 -8.82 8.06
C SER A 11 -4.68 -8.79 7.92
N CYS A 12 -5.37 -7.95 8.69
CA CYS A 12 -6.82 -7.80 8.63
C CYS A 12 -7.34 -7.39 7.23
N TYR A 13 -6.53 -6.71 6.40
CA TYR A 13 -6.94 -6.34 5.04
C TYR A 13 -7.08 -7.55 4.11
N VAL A 14 -6.40 -8.65 4.42
CA VAL A 14 -6.54 -9.93 3.72
C VAL A 14 -7.91 -10.53 4.00
N TRP A 15 -8.40 -10.48 5.24
CA TRP A 15 -9.71 -11.01 5.60
C TRP A 15 -10.86 -10.12 5.13
N ILE A 16 -10.72 -8.80 5.24
CA ILE A 16 -11.77 -7.85 4.83
C ILE A 16 -12.07 -7.96 3.32
N THR A 17 -11.08 -8.36 2.53
CA THR A 17 -11.24 -8.51 1.07
C THR A 17 -11.64 -9.92 0.65
N GLU A 18 -11.92 -10.82 1.60
CA GLU A 18 -12.20 -12.24 1.34
C GLU A 18 -13.59 -12.44 0.73
N GLY A 19 -13.71 -13.39 -0.20
CA GLY A 19 -14.94 -13.63 -0.96
C GLY A 19 -15.32 -12.54 -1.99
N ASN A 20 -14.60 -11.42 -2.06
CA ASN A 20 -14.91 -10.36 -3.01
C ASN A 20 -14.33 -10.67 -4.41
N THR A 21 -15.16 -10.60 -5.46
CA THR A 21 -14.74 -10.81 -6.85
C THR A 21 -13.69 -9.80 -7.32
N LYS A 22 -13.61 -8.63 -6.70
CA LYS A 22 -12.61 -7.58 -6.93
C LYS A 22 -11.58 -7.47 -5.80
N ARG A 23 -11.29 -8.59 -5.11
CA ARG A 23 -10.36 -8.68 -3.98
C ARG A 23 -9.05 -7.91 -4.20
N ALA A 24 -8.39 -8.09 -5.33
CA ALA A 24 -7.11 -7.43 -5.61
C ALA A 24 -7.23 -5.90 -5.69
N GLU A 25 -8.27 -5.39 -6.35
CA GLU A 25 -8.53 -3.95 -6.47
C GLU A 25 -8.88 -3.34 -5.10
N LEU A 26 -9.74 -4.02 -4.34
CA LEU A 26 -10.15 -3.60 -3.01
C LEU A 26 -8.96 -3.61 -2.04
N PHE A 27 -8.14 -4.66 -2.08
CA PHE A 27 -6.92 -4.78 -1.27
C PHE A 27 -5.95 -3.64 -1.58
N LYS A 28 -5.72 -3.34 -2.87
CA LYS A 28 -4.89 -2.21 -3.28
C LYS A 28 -5.42 -0.87 -2.77
N ARG A 29 -6.74 -0.65 -2.80
CA ARG A 29 -7.38 0.56 -2.26
C ARG A 29 -7.18 0.69 -0.75
N TYR A 30 -7.38 -0.38 0.01
CA TYR A 30 -7.14 -0.35 1.46
C TYR A 30 -5.69 -0.05 1.80
N VAL A 31 -4.75 -0.70 1.11
CA VAL A 31 -3.32 -0.45 1.31
C VAL A 31 -2.94 1.00 0.94
N ALA A 32 -3.46 1.52 -0.17
CA ALA A 32 -3.23 2.91 -0.56
C ALA A 32 -3.77 3.91 0.48
N GLY A 33 -4.98 3.68 1.00
CA GLY A 33 -5.56 4.48 2.07
C GLY A 33 -4.76 4.41 3.37
N TYR A 34 -4.28 3.22 3.75
CA TYR A 34 -3.40 3.02 4.88
C TYR A 34 -2.09 3.80 4.73
N VAL A 35 -1.41 3.68 3.58
CA VAL A 35 -0.19 4.44 3.30
C VAL A 35 -0.44 5.93 3.40
N ASN A 36 -1.49 6.46 2.77
CA ASN A 36 -1.77 7.90 2.79
C ASN A 36 -2.11 8.41 4.21
N ARG A 37 -2.73 7.58 5.05
CA ARG A 37 -3.10 7.94 6.43
C ARG A 37 -1.93 7.89 7.41
N TYR A 38 -1.10 6.85 7.33
CA TYR A 38 -0.03 6.61 8.30
C TYR A 38 1.36 7.09 7.83
N ASN A 39 1.54 7.32 6.53
CA ASN A 39 2.77 7.84 5.93
C ASN A 39 2.44 9.05 5.05
N PRO A 40 1.97 10.16 5.64
CA PRO A 40 1.65 11.36 4.88
C PRO A 40 2.89 11.84 4.12
N GLY A 41 2.73 12.15 2.83
CA GLY A 41 3.83 12.53 1.94
C GLY A 41 4.43 11.38 1.11
N TYR A 42 3.99 10.14 1.35
CA TYR A 42 4.35 8.98 0.55
C TYR A 42 3.18 8.48 -0.30
N GLU A 43 3.49 7.80 -1.39
CA GLU A 43 2.53 7.10 -2.24
C GLU A 43 2.90 5.63 -2.41
N LEU A 44 1.89 4.80 -2.59
CA LEU A 44 2.04 3.37 -2.83
C LEU A 44 2.58 3.13 -4.25
N VAL A 45 3.74 2.51 -4.35
CA VAL A 45 4.36 2.13 -5.63
C VAL A 45 3.94 0.72 -6.02
N LYS A 46 4.15 -0.23 -5.11
CA LYS A 46 3.94 -1.67 -5.36
C LYS A 46 3.56 -2.38 -4.07
N ILE A 47 2.82 -3.47 -4.21
CA ILE A 47 2.60 -4.43 -3.13
C ILE A 47 3.35 -5.72 -3.48
N SER A 48 4.08 -6.27 -2.52
CA SER A 48 4.78 -7.55 -2.65
C SER A 48 4.49 -8.38 -1.40
N GLY A 49 3.61 -9.37 -1.55
CA GLY A 49 3.08 -10.12 -0.41
C GLY A 49 2.38 -9.19 0.60
N MET A 50 2.83 -9.24 1.85
CA MET A 50 2.34 -8.41 2.96
C MET A 50 3.16 -7.13 3.18
N GLN A 51 3.91 -6.69 2.16
CA GLN A 51 4.72 -5.48 2.21
C GLN A 51 4.26 -4.49 1.14
N ALA A 52 4.05 -3.24 1.54
CA ALA A 52 3.84 -2.12 0.64
C ALA A 52 5.15 -1.37 0.43
N ILE A 53 5.56 -1.22 -0.83
CA ILE A 53 6.69 -0.39 -1.23
C ILE A 53 6.13 1.01 -1.51
N ILE A 54 6.65 2.00 -0.80
CA ILE A 54 6.19 3.38 -0.86
C ILE A 54 7.35 4.31 -1.22
N LYS A 55 7.06 5.43 -1.88
CA LYS A 55 8.04 6.48 -2.20
C LYS A 55 7.48 7.86 -1.87
N PRO A 56 8.33 8.88 -1.66
CA PRO A 56 7.86 10.26 -1.52
C PRO A 56 7.05 10.70 -2.76
N LYS A 57 5.96 11.44 -2.55
CA LYS A 57 5.10 11.94 -3.64
C LYS A 57 5.83 12.89 -4.59
N ASN A 58 6.84 13.61 -4.08
CA ASN A 58 7.62 14.59 -4.83
C ASN A 58 8.97 14.04 -5.33
N ASP A 59 9.10 12.73 -5.51
CA ASP A 59 10.35 12.13 -5.99
C ASP A 59 10.44 12.25 -7.52
N PRO A 60 11.34 13.10 -8.07
CA PRO A 60 11.52 13.22 -9.51
C PRO A 60 12.20 11.93 -10.01
N ARG A 61 11.44 11.12 -10.74
CA ARG A 61 11.93 9.91 -11.41
C ARG A 61 12.88 10.24 -12.55
#